data_AF-A0A451AXP4-F1
#
_entry.id   AF-A0A451AXP4-F1
#
_cell.length_a   1.000
_cell.length_b   1.000
_cell.length_c   1.000
_cell.angle_alpha   90.00
_cell.angle_beta   90.00
_cell.angle_gamma   90.00
#
_symmetry.space_group_name_H-M   'P 1'
#
loop_
_entity.id
_entity.type
_entity.pdbx_description
1 polymer ?
#
loop_
_entity_poly.entity_id
_entity_poly.type
_entity_poly.pdbx_seq_one_letter_code
_entity_poly.pdbx_strand_id
1 'polypeptide(L)'
;MLLDSRFRGNDGRVTNENLWFRLGWVGTITRTIKRLLAEVKEQPELEEGLSDDADIFNDVWLDSLQTVTFLFKLEDAFDIEIDFDNFDYADMRSIGHLCEVIGAQQANNAN
;
A
#
# COMPACT_ATOMS: atom_id res chain seq x y z
N MET A 1 27.70 -6.15 7.97
CA MET A 1 27.91 -7.49 7.37
C MET A 1 27.24 -8.50 8.30
N LEU A 2 26.59 -9.51 7.71
CA LEU A 2 25.81 -10.59 8.32
C LEU A 2 24.32 -10.30 8.51
N LEU A 3 23.53 -10.68 7.50
CA LEU A 3 22.26 -11.39 7.65
C LEU A 3 21.94 -12.03 6.30
N ASP A 4 22.21 -13.33 6.19
CA ASP A 4 21.80 -14.17 5.08
C ASP A 4 21.15 -15.46 5.60
N SER A 5 20.15 -15.90 4.84
CA SER A 5 19.58 -17.24 4.74
C SER A 5 18.87 -17.88 5.94
N ARG A 6 17.53 -17.84 5.90
CA ARG A 6 16.61 -19.01 5.84
C ARG A 6 15.17 -18.61 6.21
N PHE A 7 14.33 -18.28 5.24
CA PHE A 7 12.88 -18.19 5.46
C PHE A 7 12.11 -18.94 4.36
N ARG A 8 12.29 -20.27 4.35
CA ARG A 8 11.34 -21.18 3.70
C ARG A 8 10.17 -21.41 4.66
N GLY A 9 9.13 -20.60 4.55
CA GLY A 9 7.80 -20.93 5.03
C GLY A 9 7.02 -21.63 3.91
N ASN A 10 7.15 -22.96 3.81
CA ASN A 10 6.46 -23.79 2.79
C ASN A 10 5.15 -24.39 3.31
N ASP A 11 4.35 -23.65 4.09
CA ASP A 11 3.00 -24.11 4.42
C ASP A 11 2.09 -22.90 4.32
N GLY A 12 1.17 -22.90 3.35
CA GLY A 12 0.24 -21.82 3.03
C GLY A 12 -0.80 -21.56 4.13
N ARG A 13 -0.37 -21.54 5.38
CA ARG A 13 -1.15 -21.21 6.56
C ARG A 13 -0.49 -20.02 7.23
N VAL A 14 -1.20 -18.90 7.21
CA VAL A 14 -0.88 -17.71 7.99
C VAL A 14 -0.97 -18.09 9.47
N THR A 15 0.13 -18.43 10.11
CA THR A 15 0.18 -18.61 11.57
C THR A 15 0.26 -17.25 12.25
N ASN A 16 -0.42 -17.12 13.38
CA ASN A 16 -0.53 -15.90 14.20
C ASN A 16 0.84 -15.30 14.62
N GLU A 17 1.91 -16.09 14.51
CA GLU A 17 3.31 -15.74 14.75
C GLU A 17 3.91 -14.76 13.71
N ASN A 18 3.17 -14.43 12.65
CA ASN A 18 3.59 -13.45 11.64
C ASN A 18 2.87 -12.09 11.79
N LEU A 19 2.01 -11.94 12.81
CA LEU A 19 1.18 -10.75 12.98
C LEU A 19 2.01 -9.50 13.33
N TRP A 20 3.11 -9.62 14.08
CA TRP A 20 4.02 -8.49 14.30
C TRP A 20 4.78 -8.07 13.03
N PHE A 21 4.97 -8.97 12.05
CA PHE A 21 5.52 -8.62 10.73
C PHE A 21 4.46 -7.92 9.88
N ARG A 22 3.21 -8.41 9.86
CA ARG A 22 2.08 -7.73 9.19
C ARG A 22 1.81 -6.35 9.80
N LEU A 23 1.75 -6.22 11.12
CA LEU A 23 1.42 -4.95 11.80
C LEU A 23 2.50 -3.89 11.61
N GLY A 24 3.79 -4.25 11.70
CA GLY A 24 4.89 -3.30 11.48
C GLY A 24 5.04 -2.88 10.01
N TRP A 25 4.77 -3.81 9.09
CA TRP A 25 4.95 -3.57 7.67
C TRP A 25 3.76 -2.83 7.04
N VAL A 26 2.53 -3.19 7.41
CA VAL A 26 1.32 -2.44 7.02
C VAL A 26 1.44 -0.98 7.49
N GLY A 27 1.89 -0.72 8.72
CA GLY A 27 2.11 0.65 9.20
C GLY A 27 3.13 1.45 8.38
N THR A 28 4.13 0.78 7.78
CA THR A 28 5.11 1.43 6.91
C THR A 28 4.53 1.72 5.52
N ILE A 29 3.75 0.77 4.98
CA ILE A 29 3.03 0.93 3.70
C ILE A 29 2.03 2.09 3.78
N THR A 30 1.23 2.14 4.84
CA THR A 30 0.25 3.21 5.07
C THR A 30 0.92 4.58 5.06
N ARG A 31 2.07 4.71 5.74
CA ARG A 31 2.81 5.98 5.77
C ARG A 31 3.31 6.38 4.38
N THR A 32 3.85 5.45 3.62
CA THR A 32 4.31 5.70 2.24
C THR A 32 3.14 6.13 1.36
N ILE A 33 2.00 5.45 1.44
CA ILE A 33 0.79 5.82 0.68
C ILE A 33 0.31 7.22 1.04
N LYS A 34 0.20 7.56 2.33
CA LYS A 34 -0.19 8.92 2.77
C LYS A 34 0.75 9.98 2.23
N ARG A 35 2.07 9.71 2.23
CA ARG A 35 3.07 10.61 1.66
C ARG A 35 2.92 10.76 0.14
N LEU A 36 2.69 9.66 -0.58
CA LEU A 36 2.44 9.69 -2.03
C LEU A 36 1.15 10.47 -2.36
N LEU A 37 0.08 10.26 -1.59
CA LEU A 37 -1.16 11.02 -1.73
C LEU A 37 -0.94 12.52 -1.48
N ALA A 38 -0.22 12.88 -0.42
CA ALA A 38 0.14 14.27 -0.12
C ALA A 38 0.99 14.90 -1.23
N GLU A 39 1.89 14.16 -1.85
CA GLU A 39 2.72 14.65 -2.96
C GLU A 39 1.89 14.85 -4.24
N VAL A 40 1.03 13.89 -4.59
CA VAL A 40 0.12 13.95 -5.74
C VAL A 40 -0.87 15.12 -5.58
N LYS A 41 -1.32 15.37 -4.34
CA LYS A 41 -2.22 16.48 -4.01
C LYS A 41 -1.52 17.81 -3.78
N GLU A 42 -0.19 17.82 -3.74
CA GLU A 42 0.62 18.97 -3.35
C GLU A 42 0.21 19.56 -1.97
N GLN A 43 -0.31 18.71 -1.08
CA GLN A 43 -0.87 19.09 0.22
C GLN A 43 -0.21 18.28 1.34
N PRO A 44 0.86 18.80 1.96
CA PRO A 44 1.58 18.10 3.03
C PRO A 44 0.73 17.89 4.29
N GLU A 45 -0.28 18.74 4.50
CA GLU A 45 -1.25 18.66 5.60
C GLU A 45 -2.17 17.42 5.54
N LEU A 46 -2.31 16.78 4.37
CA LEU A 46 -3.03 15.51 4.23
C LEU A 46 -2.32 14.35 4.94
N GLU A 47 -0.98 14.37 5.03
CA GLU A 47 -0.22 13.27 5.65
C GLU A 47 -0.58 13.09 7.12
N GLU A 48 -0.78 14.20 7.85
CA GLU A 48 -1.12 14.21 9.28
C GLU A 48 -2.63 14.12 9.55
N GLY A 49 -3.46 14.58 8.60
CA GLY A 49 -4.92 14.60 8.73
C GLY A 49 -5.63 13.33 8.26
N LEU A 50 -5.00 12.49 7.44
CA LEU A 50 -5.61 11.29 6.87
C LEU A 50 -5.70 10.15 7.89
N SER A 51 -6.92 9.64 8.11
CA SER A 51 -7.13 8.38 8.82
C SER A 51 -6.71 7.20 7.93
N ASP A 52 -6.30 6.10 8.56
CA ASP A 52 -5.99 4.83 7.91
C ASP A 52 -7.20 4.17 7.23
N ASP A 53 -8.41 4.39 7.74
CA ASP A 53 -9.66 3.97 7.10
C ASP A 53 -10.23 4.99 6.10
N ALA A 54 -9.55 6.11 5.86
CA ALA A 54 -10.08 7.19 5.03
C ALA A 54 -10.29 6.75 3.58
N ASP A 55 -11.33 7.32 2.97
CA ASP A 55 -11.72 7.02 1.60
C ASP A 55 -10.93 7.90 0.63
N ILE A 56 -10.24 7.28 -0.33
CA ILE A 56 -9.37 8.02 -1.27
C ILE A 56 -10.19 8.93 -2.21
N PHE A 57 -11.43 8.58 -2.51
CA PHE A 57 -12.31 9.40 -3.35
C PHE A 57 -13.12 10.40 -2.55
N ASN A 58 -13.57 10.06 -1.35
CA ASN A 58 -14.44 10.93 -0.55
C ASN A 58 -13.69 11.82 0.46
N ASP A 59 -12.56 11.38 1.01
CA ASP A 59 -11.76 12.16 1.95
C ASP A 59 -10.56 12.81 1.26
N VAL A 60 -9.85 12.08 0.39
CA VAL A 60 -8.68 12.62 -0.34
C VAL A 60 -9.10 13.33 -1.63
N TRP A 61 -10.32 13.08 -2.13
CA TRP A 61 -10.86 13.67 -3.35
C TRP A 61 -9.96 13.47 -4.57
N LEU A 62 -9.31 12.30 -4.74
CA LEU A 62 -8.50 12.06 -5.93
C LEU A 62 -9.34 12.21 -7.20
N ASP A 63 -8.86 13.06 -8.11
CA ASP A 63 -9.42 13.19 -9.46
C ASP A 63 -8.89 12.07 -10.36
N SER A 64 -9.58 11.73 -11.44
CA SER A 64 -9.18 10.70 -12.41
C SER A 64 -7.70 10.77 -12.84
N LEU A 65 -7.20 11.98 -13.11
CA LEU A 65 -5.82 12.23 -13.52
C LEU A 65 -4.81 12.06 -12.36
N GLN A 66 -5.25 12.44 -11.16
CA GLN A 66 -4.46 12.30 -9.94
C GLN A 66 -4.40 10.84 -9.49
N THR A 67 -5.49 10.09 -9.65
CA THR A 67 -5.54 8.62 -9.46
C THR A 67 -4.53 7.91 -10.35
N VAL A 68 -4.49 8.27 -11.64
CA VAL A 68 -3.51 7.68 -12.56
C VAL A 68 -2.07 7.99 -12.12
N THR A 69 -1.80 9.25 -11.77
CA THR A 69 -0.48 9.69 -11.30
C THR A 69 -0.07 9.01 -9.99
N PHE A 70 -1.03 8.84 -9.08
CA PHE A 70 -0.83 8.17 -7.81
C PHE A 70 -0.45 6.71 -7.99
N LEU A 71 -1.17 5.99 -8.84
CA LEU A 71 -0.91 4.58 -9.11
C LEU A 71 0.45 4.37 -9.79
N PHE A 72 0.87 5.22 -10.76
CA PHE A 72 2.24 5.16 -11.31
C PHE A 72 3.32 5.36 -10.24
N LYS A 73 3.12 6.31 -9.33
CA LYS A 73 4.04 6.52 -8.19
C LYS A 73 4.05 5.31 -7.25
N LEU A 74 2.94 4.61 -7.15
CA LEU A 74 2.80 3.43 -6.30
C LEU A 74 3.54 2.23 -6.92
N GLU A 75 3.40 2.03 -8.22
CA GLU A 75 4.20 1.04 -8.98
C GLU A 75 5.71 1.27 -8.79
N ASP A 76 6.18 2.51 -8.94
CA ASP A 76 7.59 2.88 -8.77
C ASP A 76 8.06 2.74 -7.31
N ALA A 77 7.22 3.13 -6.33
CA ALA A 77 7.59 3.08 -4.92
C ALA A 77 7.64 1.65 -4.36
N PHE A 78 6.80 0.76 -4.86
CA PHE A 78 6.67 -0.61 -4.35
C PHE A 78 7.19 -1.68 -5.30
N ASP A 79 7.66 -1.31 -6.50
CA ASP A 79 8.11 -2.24 -7.55
C ASP A 79 7.04 -3.31 -7.85
N ILE A 80 5.79 -2.84 -8.00
CA ILE A 80 4.62 -3.66 -8.32
C ILE A 80 4.04 -3.26 -9.68
N GLU A 81 3.31 -4.19 -10.29
CA GLU A 81 2.59 -3.95 -11.55
C GLU A 81 1.09 -3.90 -11.24
N ILE A 82 0.46 -2.75 -11.47
CA ILE A 82 -0.96 -2.55 -11.19
C ILE A 82 -1.74 -2.61 -12.51
N ASP A 83 -2.60 -3.61 -12.64
CA ASP A 83 -3.51 -3.69 -13.78
C ASP A 83 -4.68 -2.73 -13.59
N PHE A 84 -4.55 -1.51 -14.14
CA PHE A 84 -5.60 -0.49 -14.14
C PHE A 84 -6.90 -0.90 -14.83
N ASP A 85 -6.83 -1.76 -15.85
CA ASP A 85 -8.00 -2.21 -16.59
C ASP A 85 -8.84 -3.17 -15.71
N ASN A 86 -8.18 -3.94 -14.85
CA ASN A 86 -8.83 -4.81 -13.87
C ASN A 86 -8.89 -4.22 -12.45
N PHE A 87 -8.41 -2.99 -12.24
CA PHE A 87 -8.39 -2.38 -10.92
C PHE A 87 -9.80 -2.01 -10.49
N ASP A 88 -10.30 -2.63 -9.43
CA ASP A 88 -11.59 -2.23 -8.87
C ASP A 88 -11.42 -0.93 -8.09
N TYR A 89 -12.16 0.10 -8.47
CA TYR A 89 -12.24 1.34 -7.71
C TYR A 89 -12.75 1.10 -6.28
N ALA A 90 -13.41 -0.02 -6.00
CA ALA A 90 -13.72 -0.48 -4.66
C ALA A 90 -12.47 -0.70 -3.78
N ASP A 91 -11.34 -1.10 -4.37
CA ASP A 91 -10.09 -1.35 -3.64
C ASP A 91 -9.39 -0.04 -3.24
N MET A 92 -9.64 1.05 -3.97
CA MET A 92 -9.20 2.41 -3.60
C MET A 92 -10.13 3.08 -2.59
N ARG A 93 -11.24 2.46 -2.21
CA ARG A 93 -12.25 3.10 -1.36
C ARG A 93 -11.82 3.22 0.10
N SER A 94 -10.74 2.56 0.50
CA SER A 94 -10.13 2.73 1.82
C SER A 94 -8.61 2.56 1.71
N ILE A 95 -7.86 3.47 2.37
CA ILE A 95 -6.40 3.38 2.44
C ILE A 95 -5.97 2.05 3.06
N GLY A 96 -6.66 1.57 4.09
CA GLY A 96 -6.36 0.29 4.75
C GLY A 96 -6.45 -0.90 3.78
N HIS A 97 -7.49 -0.94 2.94
CA HIS A 97 -7.65 -2.03 1.97
C HIS A 97 -6.55 -2.00 0.90
N LEU A 98 -6.25 -0.81 0.38
CA LEU A 98 -5.14 -0.61 -0.56
C LEU A 98 -3.80 -1.06 0.05
N CYS A 99 -3.54 -0.73 1.32
CA CYS A 99 -2.34 -1.17 2.03
C CYS A 99 -2.23 -2.70 2.11
N GLU A 100 -3.34 -3.39 2.38
CA GLU A 100 -3.34 -4.86 2.45
C GLU A 100 -3.09 -5.49 1.08
N VAL A 101 -3.68 -4.96 0.01
CA VAL A 101 -3.48 -5.45 -1.37
C VAL A 101 -2.03 -5.29 -1.79
N ILE A 102 -1.46 -4.08 -1.62
CA ILE A 102 -0.05 -3.80 -1.97
C ILE A 102 0.88 -4.65 -1.12
N GLY A 103 0.57 -4.81 0.17
CA GLY A 103 1.35 -5.66 1.05
C GLY A 103 1.34 -7.12 0.59
N ALA A 104 0.17 -7.66 0.23
CA ALA A 104 0.11 -9.00 -0.33
C ALA A 104 0.94 -9.13 -1.61
N GLN A 105 0.92 -8.11 -2.48
CA GLN A 105 1.64 -8.11 -3.74
C GLN A 105 3.17 -8.07 -3.54
N GLN A 106 3.68 -7.18 -2.68
CA GLN A 106 5.12 -7.11 -2.37
C GLN A 106 5.63 -8.39 -1.69
N ALA A 107 4.83 -9.04 -0.84
CA ALA A 107 5.20 -10.30 -0.23
C ALA A 107 5.33 -11.44 -1.26
N ASN A 108 4.53 -11.40 -2.34
CA ASN A 108 4.63 -12.37 -3.44
C ASN A 108 5.84 -12.10 -4.35
N ASN A 109 6.21 -10.84 -4.59
CA ASN A 109 7.38 -10.51 -5.43
C ASN A 109 8.73 -10.72 -4.72
N ALA A 110 8.76 -10.74 -3.38
CA ALA A 110 9.98 -10.93 -2.59
C ALA A 110 10.42 -12.41 -2.44
N ASN A 111 9.74 -13.37 -3.07
CA ASN A 111 9.96 -14.81 -2.93
C ASN A 111 10.29 -15.49 -4.27
#